data_AF-A0A530LDW1-F1
#
_entry.id   AF-A0A530LDW1-F1
#
_cell.length_a   1.000
_cell.length_b   1.000
_cell.length_c   1.000
_cell.angle_alpha   90.00
_cell.angle_beta   90.00
_cell.angle_gamma   90.00
#
_symmetry.space_group_name_H-M   'P 1'
#
loop_
_entity.id
_entity.type
_entity.pdbx_description
1 polymer ?
#
loop_
_entity_poly.entity_id
_entity_poly.type
_entity_poly.pdbx_seq_one_letter_code
_entity_poly.pdbx_strand_id
1 'polypeptide(L)'
;MDLKITTLGGKDAGKLKLSEEIFGLDPREDILQRVVRWQLAKKQQGTHKAKGRAEIARTGAKMYKQKGTGRARHHSARAPQFRGGGKAHGPVVRSHEHDLPKKVRALGLKHALSAKAKSASIIIIDELKLTEAKTKALIANFATLGLSNAL
;
A
#
# COMPACT_ATOMS: atom_id res chain seq x y z
N MET A 1 -0.10 -27.51 14.56
CA MET A 1 -1.45 -26.98 14.94
C MET A 1 -2.53 -27.62 14.10
N ASP A 2 -3.62 -28.08 14.71
CA ASP A 2 -4.76 -28.71 14.01
C ASP A 2 -5.91 -27.71 13.85
N LEU A 3 -6.31 -27.45 12.61
CA LEU A 3 -7.47 -26.61 12.28
C LEU A 3 -8.58 -27.47 11.68
N LYS A 4 -9.82 -27.11 12.00
CA LYS A 4 -11.03 -27.77 11.50
C LYS A 4 -11.28 -27.36 10.05
N ILE A 5 -11.59 -28.34 9.21
CA ILE A 5 -12.02 -28.12 7.82
C ILE A 5 -13.54 -28.02 7.81
N THR A 6 -14.07 -26.98 7.17
CA THR A 6 -15.51 -26.79 6.96
C THR A 6 -15.85 -26.87 5.47
N THR A 7 -16.94 -27.54 5.13
CA THR A 7 -17.54 -27.42 3.79
C THR A 7 -18.12 -26.02 3.60
N LEU A 8 -18.35 -25.61 2.35
CA LEU A 8 -19.02 -24.35 2.02
C LEU A 8 -20.43 -24.23 2.65
N GLY A 9 -21.07 -25.36 2.96
CA GLY A 9 -22.36 -25.42 3.64
C GLY A 9 -22.29 -25.37 5.17
N GLY A 10 -21.10 -25.17 5.76
CA GLY A 10 -20.90 -25.11 7.21
C GLY A 10 -20.79 -26.45 7.93
N LYS A 11 -20.79 -27.57 7.19
CA LYS A 11 -20.59 -28.92 7.78
C LYS A 11 -19.12 -29.22 7.99
N ASP A 12 -18.84 -30.06 8.98
CA ASP A 12 -17.49 -30.53 9.32
C ASP A 12 -16.96 -31.48 8.24
N ALA A 13 -15.77 -31.19 7.70
CA ALA A 13 -15.10 -31.99 6.67
C ALA A 13 -13.79 -32.64 7.17
N GLY A 14 -13.48 -32.53 8.47
CA GLY A 14 -12.31 -33.14 9.09
C GLY A 14 -11.38 -32.13 9.77
N LYS A 15 -10.12 -32.55 9.97
CA LYS A 15 -9.05 -31.73 10.58
C LYS A 15 -7.82 -31.73 9.68
N LEU A 16 -7.19 -30.57 9.53
CA LEU A 16 -5.93 -30.40 8.82
C LEU A 16 -4.83 -30.02 9.80
N LYS A 17 -3.70 -30.74 9.74
CA LYS A 17 -2.49 -30.41 10.47
C LYS A 17 -1.69 -29.35 9.70
N LEU A 18 -1.59 -28.15 10.25
CA LEU A 18 -0.76 -27.07 9.73
C LEU A 18 0.65 -27.08 10.33
N SER A 19 1.62 -26.73 9.49
CA SER A 19 3.03 -26.60 9.88
C SER A 19 3.24 -25.49 10.91
N GLU A 20 3.90 -25.84 12.02
CA GLU A 20 4.20 -24.92 13.11
C GLU A 20 5.28 -23.89 12.72
N GLU A 21 6.14 -24.22 11.76
CA GLU A 21 7.14 -23.29 11.22
C GLU A 21 6.55 -22.14 10.39
N ILE A 22 5.24 -22.17 10.12
CA ILE A 22 4.54 -21.14 9.33
C ILE A 22 3.44 -20.49 10.15
N PHE A 23 2.68 -21.28 10.91
CA PHE A 23 1.51 -20.81 11.65
C PHE A 23 1.73 -20.73 13.16
N GLY A 24 2.83 -21.28 13.68
CA GLY A 24 3.12 -21.36 15.12
C GLY A 24 4.10 -20.32 15.66
N LEU A 25 4.53 -19.34 14.85
CA LEU A 25 5.46 -18.32 15.33
C LEU A 25 4.75 -17.32 16.25
N ASP A 26 5.52 -16.76 17.18
CA ASP A 26 5.04 -15.60 17.92
C ASP A 26 5.02 -14.35 17.04
N PRO A 27 3.88 -13.65 16.86
CA PRO A 27 3.80 -12.50 15.98
C PRO A 27 4.73 -11.37 16.39
N ARG A 28 5.59 -10.97 15.45
CA ARG A 28 6.51 -9.85 15.62
C ARG A 28 6.00 -8.60 14.92
N GLU A 29 5.50 -7.65 15.70
CA GLU A 29 4.92 -6.40 15.19
C GLU A 29 5.92 -5.57 14.38
N ASP A 30 7.19 -5.56 14.76
CA ASP A 30 8.26 -4.83 14.09
C ASP A 30 8.47 -5.30 12.65
N ILE A 31 8.45 -6.62 12.43
CA ILE A 31 8.62 -7.23 11.10
C ILE A 31 7.36 -6.98 10.25
N LEU A 32 6.18 -7.14 10.85
CA LEU A 32 4.91 -6.89 10.16
C LEU A 32 4.81 -5.43 9.69
N GLN A 33 5.12 -4.48 10.56
CA GLN A 33 5.13 -3.06 10.23
C GLN A 33 6.09 -2.75 9.07
N ARG A 34 7.29 -3.33 9.08
CA ARG A 34 8.28 -3.14 8.00
C ARG A 34 7.78 -3.66 6.67
N VAL A 35 7.18 -4.86 6.64
CA VAL A 35 6.63 -5.44 5.41
C VAL A 35 5.47 -4.59 4.88
N VAL A 36 4.55 -4.15 5.75
CA VAL A 36 3.42 -3.29 5.35
C VAL A 36 3.93 -1.96 4.78
N ARG A 37 4.86 -1.29 5.47
CA ARG A 37 5.43 -0.02 4.99
C ARG A 37 6.13 -0.18 3.65
N TRP A 38 6.86 -1.28 3.46
CA TRP A 38 7.50 -1.63 2.20
C TRP A 38 6.47 -1.82 1.07
N GLN A 39 5.40 -2.59 1.28
CA GLN A 39 4.33 -2.77 0.30
C GLN A 39 3.63 -1.45 -0.04
N LEU A 40 3.29 -0.64 0.96
CA LEU A 40 2.63 0.65 0.78
C LEU A 40 3.52 1.64 0.03
N ALA A 41 4.83 1.64 0.29
CA ALA A 41 5.78 2.47 -0.43
C ALA A 41 5.90 2.04 -1.90
N LYS A 42 5.93 0.74 -2.19
CA LYS A 42 5.92 0.22 -3.57
C LYS A 42 4.64 0.47 -4.34
N LYS A 43 3.50 0.57 -3.66
CA LYS A 43 2.22 0.89 -4.30
C LYS A 43 2.12 2.35 -4.78
N GLN A 44 2.98 3.25 -4.29
CA GLN A 44 2.92 4.67 -4.63
C GLN A 44 3.45 4.94 -6.04
N GLN A 45 2.65 5.65 -6.85
CA GLN A 45 2.99 5.97 -8.24
C GLN A 45 4.07 7.07 -8.37
N GLY A 46 4.14 8.00 -7.41
CA GLY A 46 5.15 9.07 -7.42
C GLY A 46 5.02 10.12 -8.53
N THR A 47 3.84 10.27 -9.15
CA THR A 47 3.58 11.14 -10.32
C THR A 47 3.32 12.61 -10.00
N HIS A 48 3.50 13.02 -8.75
CA HIS A 48 3.32 14.42 -8.37
C HIS A 48 4.48 15.30 -8.87
N LYS A 49 4.16 16.37 -9.60
CA LYS A 49 5.14 17.33 -10.09
C LYS A 49 4.62 18.75 -10.01
N ALA A 50 5.48 19.69 -9.59
CA ALA A 50 5.26 21.11 -9.78
C ALA A 50 6.30 21.68 -10.75
N LYS A 51 5.91 22.68 -11.55
CA LYS A 51 6.82 23.32 -12.50
C LYS A 51 7.86 24.16 -11.77
N GLY A 52 9.13 23.85 -11.99
CA GLY A 52 10.25 24.69 -11.55
C GLY A 52 10.38 25.96 -12.40
N ARG A 53 11.23 26.90 -11.98
CA ARG A 53 11.43 28.18 -12.71
C ARG A 53 11.91 27.99 -14.16
N ALA A 54 12.59 26.89 -14.48
CA ALA A 54 13.07 26.59 -15.83
C ALA A 54 11.94 26.15 -16.77
N GLU A 55 10.90 25.51 -16.22
CA GLU A 55 9.79 24.90 -16.95
C GLU A 55 8.61 25.87 -17.15
N ILE A 56 8.68 27.06 -16.54
CA ILE A 56 7.65 28.09 -16.70
C ILE A 56 7.85 28.85 -18.01
N ALA A 57 6.78 28.86 -18.82
CA ALA A 57 6.66 29.66 -20.03
C ALA A 57 6.44 31.15 -19.69
N ARG A 58 7.52 31.84 -19.30
CA ARG A 58 7.55 33.29 -19.06
C ARG A 58 8.87 33.90 -19.50
N THR A 59 9.00 35.22 -19.54
CA THR A 59 10.23 35.90 -19.95
C THR A 59 11.43 35.59 -19.04
N GLY A 60 12.49 35.04 -19.65
CA GLY A 60 13.81 34.82 -19.01
C GLY A 60 14.69 36.07 -18.99
N ALA A 61 14.40 37.03 -19.87
CA ALA A 61 15.11 38.30 -19.97
C ALA A 61 15.04 39.10 -18.67
N LYS A 62 16.03 39.98 -18.49
CA LYS A 62 16.10 40.86 -17.35
C LYS A 62 14.94 41.86 -17.37
N MET A 63 14.17 41.95 -16.28
CA MET A 63 12.99 42.81 -16.21
C MET A 63 13.31 44.30 -16.39
N TYR A 64 14.48 44.75 -15.91
CA TYR A 64 14.96 46.12 -16.05
C TYR A 64 16.47 46.22 -15.75
N LYS A 65 17.06 47.40 -15.99
CA LYS A 65 18.50 47.68 -15.76
C LYS A 65 18.89 47.40 -14.30
N GLN A 66 20.15 47.02 -14.07
CA GLN A 66 20.66 46.63 -12.73
C GLN A 66 20.58 47.77 -11.69
N LYS A 67 20.64 49.01 -12.15
CA LYS A 67 20.63 50.25 -11.36
C LYS A 67 19.84 51.34 -12.11
N GLY A 68 19.50 52.42 -11.41
CA GLY A 68 18.85 53.61 -12.01
C GLY A 68 17.33 53.51 -12.19
N THR A 69 16.67 52.55 -11.53
CA THR A 69 15.22 52.32 -11.67
C THR A 69 14.40 52.62 -10.42
N GLY A 70 15.04 52.86 -9.27
CA GLY A 70 14.36 53.04 -7.97
C GLY A 70 13.64 51.79 -7.43
N ARG A 71 13.72 50.64 -8.11
CA ARG A 71 13.06 49.37 -7.75
C ARG A 71 14.07 48.37 -7.18
N ALA A 72 13.58 47.37 -6.43
CA ALA A 72 14.39 46.23 -5.97
C ALA A 72 15.07 45.54 -7.17
N ARG A 73 16.21 44.87 -7.01
CA ARG A 73 16.92 44.27 -8.16
C ARG A 73 16.31 42.93 -8.55
N HIS A 74 15.89 42.78 -9.80
CA HIS A 74 15.33 41.54 -10.31
C HIS A 74 15.88 41.16 -11.68
N HIS A 75 16.03 39.84 -11.89
CA HIS A 75 16.44 39.27 -13.17
C HIS A 75 15.22 38.81 -13.96
N SER A 76 14.75 37.59 -13.74
CA SER A 76 13.66 37.00 -14.53
C SER A 76 12.34 37.00 -13.77
N ALA A 77 11.25 37.19 -14.51
CA ALA A 77 9.89 37.07 -13.99
C ALA A 77 9.49 35.60 -13.69
N ARG A 78 10.32 34.61 -14.05
CA ARG A 78 10.13 33.18 -13.70
C ARG A 78 10.45 32.86 -12.23
N ALA A 79 11.04 33.81 -11.50
CA ALA A 79 11.47 33.60 -10.12
C ALA A 79 10.27 33.37 -9.16
N PRO A 80 10.43 32.54 -8.11
CA PRO A 80 9.32 32.05 -7.27
C PRO A 80 8.56 33.13 -6.50
N GLN A 81 9.21 34.25 -6.19
CA GLN A 81 8.59 35.36 -5.45
C GLN A 81 7.53 36.11 -6.27
N PHE A 82 7.51 35.95 -7.60
CA PHE A 82 6.54 36.61 -8.46
C PHE A 82 5.30 35.75 -8.68
N ARG A 83 4.13 36.39 -8.81
CA ARG A 83 2.91 35.73 -9.28
C ARG A 83 3.14 35.14 -10.69
N GLY A 84 2.81 33.86 -10.88
CA GLY A 84 3.10 33.12 -12.10
C GLY A 84 4.57 32.68 -12.24
N GLY A 85 5.39 32.83 -11.19
CA GLY A 85 6.75 32.29 -11.09
C GLY A 85 6.78 30.81 -10.74
N GLY A 86 7.95 30.16 -10.91
CA GLY A 86 8.13 28.73 -10.65
C GLY A 86 8.01 28.38 -9.17
N LYS A 87 7.58 27.16 -8.84
CA LYS A 87 7.52 26.71 -7.44
C LYS A 87 8.91 26.30 -6.96
N ALA A 88 9.42 26.92 -5.90
CA ALA A 88 10.66 26.49 -5.25
C ALA A 88 10.40 25.24 -4.40
N HIS A 89 11.28 24.23 -4.49
CA HIS A 89 11.18 22.96 -3.76
C HIS A 89 9.79 22.30 -3.84
N GLY A 90 9.16 22.38 -5.02
CA GLY A 90 7.92 21.68 -5.28
C GLY A 90 8.10 20.15 -5.36
N PRO A 91 6.99 19.40 -5.35
CA PRO A 91 7.02 17.96 -5.61
C PRO A 91 7.74 17.64 -6.92
N VAL A 92 8.58 16.62 -6.90
CA VAL A 92 9.30 16.09 -8.06
C VAL A 92 8.96 14.61 -8.21
N VAL A 93 8.79 14.17 -9.47
CA VAL A 93 8.54 12.77 -9.79
C VAL A 93 9.70 11.93 -9.29
N ARG A 94 9.38 10.93 -8.46
CA ARG A 94 10.38 10.02 -7.90
C ARG A 94 9.75 8.67 -7.58
N SER A 95 10.60 7.65 -7.51
CA SER A 95 10.20 6.40 -6.89
C SER A 95 10.17 6.54 -5.36
N HIS A 96 9.16 5.93 -4.74
CA HIS A 96 9.06 5.80 -3.28
C HIS A 96 9.54 4.43 -2.80
N GLU A 97 9.94 3.55 -3.73
CA GLU A 97 10.33 2.19 -3.43
C GLU A 97 11.62 2.13 -2.62
N HIS A 98 11.67 1.15 -1.72
CA HIS A 98 12.89 0.70 -1.06
C HIS A 98 12.89 -0.82 -1.04
N ASP A 99 14.06 -1.42 -0.88
CA ASP A 99 14.19 -2.87 -0.85
C ASP A 99 14.09 -3.44 0.56
N LEU A 100 13.63 -4.70 0.62
CA LEU A 100 13.53 -5.47 1.85
C LEU A 100 14.11 -6.88 1.60
N PRO A 101 15.03 -7.38 2.46
CA PRO A 101 15.66 -8.69 2.26
C PRO A 101 14.62 -9.81 2.10
N LYS A 102 14.88 -10.74 1.18
CA LYS A 102 13.97 -11.87 0.88
C LYS A 102 13.59 -12.67 2.14
N LYS A 103 14.56 -12.90 3.04
CA LYS A 103 14.34 -13.60 4.32
C LYS A 103 13.35 -12.85 5.22
N VAL A 104 13.41 -11.52 5.28
CA VAL A 104 12.50 -10.69 6.09
C VAL A 104 11.08 -10.71 5.52
N ARG A 105 10.93 -10.71 4.19
CA ARG A 105 9.62 -10.84 3.54
C ARG A 105 8.96 -12.18 3.85
N ALA A 106 9.71 -13.28 3.72
CA ALA A 106 9.21 -14.62 4.06
C ALA A 106 8.84 -14.72 5.55
N LEU A 107 9.69 -14.17 6.43
CA LEU A 107 9.46 -14.16 7.87
C LEU A 107 8.22 -13.34 8.26
N GLY A 108 8.02 -12.17 7.63
CA GLY A 108 6.83 -11.36 7.86
C GLY A 108 5.53 -12.05 7.45
N LEU A 109 5.54 -12.80 6.34
CA LEU A 109 4.38 -13.60 5.94
C LEU A 109 4.06 -14.71 6.95
N LYS A 110 5.08 -15.40 7.46
CA LYS A 110 4.93 -16.41 8.52
C LYS A 110 4.34 -15.80 9.79
N HIS A 111 4.84 -14.65 10.25
CA HIS A 111 4.27 -13.96 11.41
C HIS A 111 2.82 -13.50 11.18
N ALA A 112 2.48 -13.05 9.97
CA ALA A 112 1.11 -12.62 9.64
C ALA A 112 0.12 -13.79 9.69
N LEU A 113 0.49 -14.92 9.09
CA LEU A 113 -0.30 -16.15 9.12
C LEU A 113 -0.41 -16.72 10.54
N SER A 114 0.68 -16.70 11.30
CA SER A 114 0.67 -17.13 12.71
C SER A 114 -0.24 -16.25 13.57
N ALA A 115 -0.22 -14.92 13.36
CA ALA A 115 -1.11 -14.00 14.08
C ALA A 115 -2.59 -14.31 13.80
N LYS A 116 -2.94 -14.55 12.52
CA LYS A 116 -4.30 -14.91 12.12
C LYS A 116 -4.73 -16.29 12.65
N ALA A 117 -3.78 -17.24 12.74
CA ALA A 117 -4.04 -18.54 13.34
C ALA A 117 -4.32 -18.41 14.84
N LYS A 118 -3.51 -17.63 15.57
CA LYS A 118 -3.72 -17.36 17.01
C LYS A 118 -5.04 -16.64 17.28
N SER A 119 -5.48 -15.76 16.40
CA SER A 119 -6.77 -15.05 16.53
C SER A 119 -7.97 -15.87 16.02
N ALA A 120 -7.79 -17.16 15.71
CA ALA A 120 -8.81 -18.04 15.14
C ALA A 120 -9.55 -17.45 13.92
N SER A 121 -8.88 -16.58 13.15
CA SER A 121 -9.47 -15.87 12.01
C SER A 121 -9.21 -16.57 10.68
N ILE A 122 -8.58 -17.75 10.71
CA ILE A 122 -8.35 -18.59 9.54
C ILE A 122 -9.45 -19.62 9.45
N ILE A 123 -10.18 -19.63 8.34
CA ILE A 123 -11.17 -20.65 8.01
C ILE A 123 -10.59 -21.50 6.88
N ILE A 124 -10.58 -22.82 7.06
CA ILE A 124 -10.15 -23.77 6.04
C ILE A 124 -11.40 -24.36 5.40
N ILE A 125 -11.55 -24.14 4.10
CA ILE A 125 -12.65 -24.68 3.32
C ILE A 125 -12.12 -25.81 2.44
N ASP A 126 -12.80 -26.96 2.48
CA ASP A 126 -12.44 -28.15 1.69
C ASP A 126 -12.53 -27.86 0.19
N GLU A 127 -13.71 -27.43 -0.25
CA GLU A 127 -13.97 -27.13 -1.65
C GLU A 127 -14.89 -25.90 -1.81
N LEU A 128 -14.46 -24.99 -2.68
CA LEU A 128 -15.19 -23.76 -3.06
C LEU A 128 -15.82 -23.95 -4.45
N LYS A 129 -16.84 -24.80 -4.53
CA LYS A 129 -17.64 -24.98 -5.74
C LYS A 129 -19.01 -24.32 -5.61
N LEU A 130 -19.32 -23.48 -6.58
CA LEU A 130 -20.66 -22.95 -6.82
C LEU A 130 -21.21 -23.63 -8.07
N THR A 131 -22.39 -24.24 -7.98
CA THR A 131 -23.08 -24.84 -9.12
C THR A 131 -23.56 -23.78 -10.12
N GLU A 132 -23.85 -22.57 -9.66
CA GLU A 132 -24.24 -21.43 -10.48
C GLU A 132 -23.45 -20.17 -10.07
N ALA A 133 -23.04 -19.35 -11.04
CA ALA A 133 -22.31 -18.10 -10.81
C ALA A 133 -23.23 -16.97 -10.27
N LYS A 134 -23.93 -17.21 -9.15
CA LYS A 134 -24.86 -16.27 -8.52
C LYS A 134 -24.32 -15.79 -7.17
N THR A 135 -24.13 -14.47 -7.04
CA THR A 135 -23.65 -13.83 -5.81
C THR A 135 -24.60 -14.03 -4.62
N LYS A 136 -25.93 -14.06 -4.86
CA LYS A 136 -26.94 -14.32 -3.83
C LYS A 136 -26.75 -15.70 -3.17
N ALA A 137 -26.42 -16.73 -3.96
CA ALA A 137 -26.16 -18.06 -3.44
C ALA A 137 -24.87 -18.10 -2.61
N LEU A 138 -23.84 -17.38 -3.04
CA LEU A 138 -22.58 -17.26 -2.30
C LEU A 138 -22.76 -16.57 -0.94
N ILE A 139 -23.52 -15.46 -0.89
CA ILE A 139 -23.80 -14.75 0.36
C ILE A 139 -24.53 -15.65 1.37
N ALA A 140 -25.49 -16.47 0.91
CA ALA A 140 -26.20 -17.41 1.76
C ALA A 140 -25.24 -18.44 2.41
N ASN A 141 -24.27 -18.95 1.65
CA ASN A 141 -23.25 -19.88 2.15
C ASN A 141 -22.24 -19.19 3.09
N PHE A 142 -21.91 -17.92 2.88
CA PHE A 142 -21.06 -17.18 3.81
C PHE A 142 -21.78 -16.88 5.13
N ALA A 143 -23.10 -16.64 5.09
CA ALA A 143 -23.91 -16.47 6.29
C ALA A 143 -23.92 -17.75 7.15
N THR A 144 -23.97 -18.95 6.55
CA THR A 144 -23.89 -20.21 7.32
C THR A 144 -22.52 -20.43 7.96
N LEU A 145 -21.46 -19.85 7.40
CA LEU A 145 -20.11 -19.84 7.96
C LEU A 145 -19.88 -18.74 9.02
N GLY A 146 -20.89 -17.92 9.32
CA GLY A 146 -20.79 -16.80 10.27
C GLY A 146 -19.96 -15.62 9.74
N LEU A 147 -19.72 -15.57 8.42
CA LEU A 147 -18.93 -14.52 7.78
C LEU A 147 -19.82 -13.32 7.45
N SER A 148 -19.77 -12.29 8.31
CA SER A 148 -20.46 -11.01 8.07
C SER A 148 -19.62 -10.02 7.24
N ASN A 149 -18.29 -10.10 7.36
CA ASN A 149 -17.35 -9.38 6.52
C ASN A 149 -16.15 -10.29 6.20
N ALA A 150 -15.94 -10.56 4.92
CA ALA A 150 -14.83 -11.38 4.41
C ALA A 150 -13.66 -10.54 3.85
N LEU A 151 -13.72 -9.21 3.99
CA LEU A 151 -12.73 -8.23 3.52
C LEU A 151 -12.07 -7.47 4.68
#